data_AF-A0AAW8KP77-F1
#
_entry.id   AF-A0AAW8KP77-F1
#
_cell.length_a   1.000
_cell.length_b   1.000
_cell.length_c   1.000
_cell.angle_alpha   90.00
_cell.angle_beta   90.00
_cell.angle_gamma   90.00
#
_symmetry.space_group_name_H-M   'P 1'
#
loop_
_entity.id
_entity.type
_entity.pdbx_description
1 polymer ?
#
loop_
_entity_poly.entity_id
_entity_poly.type
_entity_poly.pdbx_seq_one_letter_code
_entity_poly.pdbx_strand_id
1 'polypeptide(L)'
;GYFQCTNRNKYSVAVDITTPEGQALIYEIAKTADVVIENYKTGSLAKYGLDYASLSELNPNIIYCSITGFGQDGPRAEEPGYDFII
;
A
#
# COMPACT_ATOMS: atom_id res chain seq x y z
N GLY A 1 5.22 -13.29 19.71
CA GLY A 1 5.90 -12.08 19.18
C GLY A 1 4.93 -11.33 18.28
N TYR A 2 5.03 -10.00 18.24
CA TYR A 2 4.03 -9.11 17.62
C TYR A 2 3.57 -9.55 16.22
N PHE A 3 4.51 -9.88 15.32
CA PHE A 3 4.22 -10.33 13.96
C PHE A 3 3.25 -11.53 13.90
N GLN A 4 3.43 -12.52 14.76
CA GLN A 4 2.60 -13.74 14.78
C GLN A 4 1.18 -13.47 15.32
N CYS A 5 1.01 -12.41 16.12
CA CYS A 5 -0.29 -12.01 16.64
C CYS A 5 -1.16 -11.32 15.58
N THR A 6 -0.56 -10.62 14.61
CA THR A 6 -1.27 -9.77 13.64
C THR A 6 -1.28 -10.30 12.20
N ASN A 7 -0.62 -11.44 11.92
CA ASN A 7 -0.51 -12.01 10.56
C ASN A 7 -0.97 -13.46 10.43
N ARG A 8 -1.70 -14.00 11.42
CA ARG A 8 -2.34 -15.32 11.30
C ARG A 8 -3.30 -15.32 10.09
N ASN A 9 -3.35 -16.44 9.37
CA ASN A 9 -4.17 -16.66 8.17
C ASN A 9 -3.81 -15.80 6.94
N LYS A 10 -2.63 -15.17 6.92
CA LYS A 10 -2.12 -14.48 5.73
C LYS A 10 -1.07 -15.35 5.02
N TYR A 11 -1.10 -15.33 3.70
CA TYR A 11 0.01 -15.82 2.87
C TYR A 11 1.04 -14.72 2.67
N SER A 12 2.29 -15.09 2.38
CA SER A 12 3.40 -14.14 2.23
C SER A 12 4.17 -14.41 0.95
N VAL A 13 4.52 -13.35 0.25
CA VAL A 13 5.48 -13.32 -0.86
C VAL A 13 6.40 -12.13 -0.66
N ALA A 14 7.70 -12.32 -0.88
CA ALA A 14 8.69 -11.24 -0.81
C ALA A 14 8.90 -10.69 -2.22
N VAL A 15 8.67 -9.38 -2.40
CA VAL A 15 8.77 -8.70 -3.69
C VAL A 15 9.55 -7.41 -3.50
N ASP A 16 10.54 -7.18 -4.36
CA ASP A 16 11.23 -5.89 -4.43
C ASP A 16 10.46 -4.94 -5.35
N ILE A 17 9.68 -4.03 -4.76
CA ILE A 17 8.85 -3.06 -5.50
C ILE A 17 9.67 -1.96 -6.21
N THR A 18 10.99 -1.90 -5.97
CA THR A 18 11.86 -0.93 -6.63
C THR A 18 12.27 -1.38 -8.03
N THR A 19 12.05 -2.65 -8.38
CA THR A 19 12.32 -3.18 -9.71
C THR A 19 11.05 -3.21 -10.58
N PRO A 20 11.18 -3.04 -11.91
CA PRO A 20 10.04 -3.19 -12.82
C PRO A 20 9.38 -4.57 -12.72
N GLU A 21 10.16 -5.63 -12.52
CA GLU A 21 9.65 -7.00 -12.40
C GLU A 21 8.82 -7.18 -11.13
N GLY A 22 9.25 -6.57 -10.02
CA GLY A 22 8.51 -6.60 -8.78
C GLY A 22 7.19 -5.83 -8.88
N GLN A 23 7.21 -4.65 -9.51
CA GLN A 23 5.99 -3.88 -9.80
C GLN A 23 5.02 -4.68 -10.66
N ALA A 24 5.51 -5.32 -11.72
CA ALA A 24 4.69 -6.17 -12.59
C ALA A 24 4.02 -7.32 -11.82
N LEU A 25 4.73 -7.96 -10.89
CA LEU A 25 4.13 -9.00 -10.04
C LEU A 25 3.00 -8.45 -9.15
N ILE A 26 3.17 -7.27 -8.57
CA ILE A 26 2.11 -6.63 -7.77
C ILE A 26 0.91 -6.28 -8.66
N TYR A 27 1.14 -5.81 -9.89
CA TYR A 27 0.06 -5.55 -10.85
C TYR A 27 -0.75 -6.81 -11.17
N GLU A 28 -0.11 -7.95 -11.42
CA GLU A 28 -0.83 -9.21 -11.66
C GLU A 28 -1.69 -9.63 -10.47
N ILE A 29 -1.21 -9.41 -9.25
CA ILE A 29 -2.00 -9.66 -8.04
C ILE A 29 -3.17 -8.67 -7.95
N ALA A 30 -2.92 -7.38 -8.13
CA ALA A 30 -3.92 -6.30 -8.03
C ALA A 30 -5.06 -6.42 -9.04
N LYS A 31 -4.82 -6.98 -10.23
CA LYS A 31 -5.86 -7.29 -11.23
C LYS A 31 -6.97 -8.20 -10.71
N THR A 32 -6.65 -9.05 -9.73
CA THR A 32 -7.58 -10.05 -9.18
C THR A 32 -7.96 -9.76 -7.73
N ALA A 33 -7.38 -8.73 -7.13
CA ALA A 33 -7.67 -8.35 -5.77
C ALA A 33 -8.95 -7.51 -5.70
N ASP A 34 -9.78 -7.77 -4.70
CA ASP A 34 -10.90 -6.90 -4.36
C ASP A 34 -10.43 -5.67 -3.57
N VAL A 35 -9.41 -5.85 -2.72
CA VAL A 35 -8.92 -4.82 -1.80
C VAL A 35 -7.39 -4.78 -1.78
N VAL A 36 -6.84 -3.57 -1.87
CA VAL A 36 -5.44 -3.27 -1.57
C VAL A 36 -5.38 -2.45 -0.28
N ILE A 37 -4.52 -2.85 0.65
CA ILE A 37 -4.30 -2.16 1.90
C ILE A 37 -2.81 -1.80 1.99
N GLU A 38 -2.52 -0.54 2.27
CA GLU A 38 -1.16 -0.06 2.43
C GLU A 38 -1.04 0.98 3.54
N ASN A 39 0.15 1.08 4.10
CA ASN A 39 0.48 1.99 5.19
C ASN A 39 1.86 2.67 5.01
N TYR A 40 2.23 2.94 3.76
CA TYR A 40 3.42 3.72 3.43
C TYR A 40 3.18 5.21 3.71
N LYS A 41 4.26 6.00 3.76
CA LYS A 41 4.13 7.47 3.81
C LYS A 41 3.38 7.96 2.58
N THR A 42 2.50 8.95 2.77
CA THR A 42 1.74 9.65 1.73
C THR A 42 2.57 9.89 0.45
N GLY A 43 2.02 9.51 -0.70
CA GLY A 43 2.66 9.65 -2.02
C GLY A 43 3.81 8.67 -2.33
N SER A 44 4.27 7.85 -1.37
CA SER A 44 5.46 7.00 -1.59
C SER A 44 5.26 5.90 -2.63
N LEU A 45 4.03 5.44 -2.83
CA LEU A 45 3.72 4.38 -3.79
C LEU A 45 3.46 4.91 -5.21
N ALA A 46 3.15 6.21 -5.36
CA ALA A 46 2.88 6.82 -6.66
C ALA A 46 4.11 6.75 -7.59
N LYS A 47 5.33 6.92 -7.05
CA LYS A 47 6.58 6.77 -7.83
C LYS A 47 6.83 5.36 -8.36
N TYR A 48 6.11 4.35 -7.83
CA TYR A 48 6.17 2.97 -8.28
C TYR A 48 4.94 2.55 -9.08
N GLY A 49 3.98 3.46 -9.31
CA GLY A 49 2.68 3.16 -9.93
C GLY A 49 1.79 2.27 -9.07
N LEU A 50 2.00 2.22 -7.75
CA LEU A 50 1.24 1.36 -6.82
C LEU A 50 0.22 2.16 -5.98
N ASP A 51 -0.07 3.39 -6.37
CA ASP A 51 -1.11 4.24 -5.79
C ASP A 51 -2.49 3.96 -6.41
N TYR A 52 -3.53 4.55 -5.81
CA TYR A 52 -4.90 4.31 -6.26
C TYR A 52 -5.14 4.71 -7.73
N ALA A 53 -4.60 5.85 -8.19
CA ALA A 53 -4.82 6.30 -9.56
C ALA A 53 -4.30 5.24 -10.55
N SER A 54 -3.07 4.77 -10.34
CA SER A 54 -2.45 3.73 -11.17
C SER A 54 -3.18 2.38 -11.10
N LEU A 55 -3.54 1.91 -9.90
CA LEU A 55 -4.17 0.58 -9.76
C LEU A 55 -5.64 0.56 -10.20
N SER A 56 -6.35 1.68 -10.10
CA SER A 56 -7.75 1.77 -10.55
C SER A 56 -7.90 1.76 -12.07
N GLU A 57 -6.89 2.27 -12.81
CA GLU A 57 -6.82 2.09 -14.27
C GLU A 57 -6.70 0.62 -14.65
N LEU A 58 -5.96 -0.15 -13.84
CA LEU A 58 -5.74 -1.59 -14.04
C LEU A 58 -6.95 -2.44 -13.63
N ASN A 59 -7.57 -2.10 -12.51
CA ASN A 59 -8.72 -2.79 -11.94
C ASN A 59 -9.75 -1.75 -11.43
N PRO A 60 -10.76 -1.38 -12.24
CA PRO A 60 -11.75 -0.37 -11.87
C PRO A 60 -12.63 -0.72 -10.65
N ASN A 61 -12.66 -2.00 -10.23
CA ASN A 61 -13.44 -2.45 -9.08
C ASN A 61 -12.63 -2.47 -7.78
N ILE A 62 -11.35 -2.09 -7.83
CA ILE A 62 -10.45 -2.19 -6.68
C ILE A 62 -10.85 -1.21 -5.57
N ILE A 63 -10.89 -1.71 -4.34
CA ILE A 63 -11.00 -0.87 -3.14
C ILE A 63 -9.59 -0.62 -2.62
N TYR A 64 -9.21 0.65 -2.50
CA TYR A 64 -7.88 1.04 -2.01
C TYR A 64 -7.98 1.67 -0.62
N CYS A 65 -7.37 1.03 0.36
CA CYS A 65 -7.34 1.47 1.74
C CYS A 65 -5.92 1.94 2.09
N SER A 66 -5.78 3.25 2.29
CA SER A 66 -4.52 3.87 2.71
C SER A 66 -4.58 4.26 4.19
N ILE A 67 -3.52 3.93 4.93
CA ILE A 67 -3.38 4.23 6.36
C ILE A 67 -2.12 5.07 6.56
N THR A 68 -2.30 6.38 6.78
CA THR A 68 -1.21 7.33 7.06
C THR A 68 -1.40 8.00 8.41
N GLY A 69 -0.34 8.63 8.92
CA GLY A 69 -0.37 9.24 10.25
C GLY A 69 -1.29 10.46 10.38
N PHE A 70 -1.30 11.32 9.35
CA PHE A 70 -2.00 12.61 9.37
C PHE A 70 -2.97 12.79 8.20
N GLY A 71 -3.37 11.71 7.53
CA GLY A 71 -4.21 11.75 6.35
C GLY A 71 -3.41 11.88 5.05
N GLN A 72 -4.13 11.88 3.93
CA GLN A 72 -3.56 12.04 2.58
C GLN A 72 -3.41 13.53 2.20
N ASP A 73 -4.03 14.41 2.98
CA ASP A 73 -4.18 15.83 2.73
C ASP A 73 -3.95 16.67 4.00
N GLY A 74 -3.82 17.98 3.81
CA GLY A 74 -3.55 18.92 4.90
C GLY A 74 -2.06 19.12 5.20
N PRO A 75 -1.73 20.09 6.08
CA PRO A 75 -0.38 20.61 6.25
C PRO A 75 0.63 19.60 6.83
N ARG A 76 0.14 18.50 7.42
CA ARG A 76 0.95 17.47 8.07
C ARG A 76 0.96 16.15 7.30
N ALA A 77 0.34 16.07 6.12
CA ALA A 77 0.19 14.83 5.36
C ALA A 77 1.52 14.14 5.03
N GLU A 78 2.61 14.91 4.90
CA GLU A 78 3.95 14.37 4.63
C GLU A 78 4.73 13.98 5.89
N GLU A 79 4.22 14.26 7.09
CA GLU A 79 4.88 13.88 8.33
C GLU A 79 4.73 12.36 8.57
N PRO A 80 5.79 11.66 9.00
CA PRO A 80 5.66 10.27 9.43
C PRO A 80 4.86 10.19 10.73
N GLY A 81 3.88 9.29 10.76
CA GLY A 81 3.11 8.96 11.96
C GLY A 81 3.64 7.71 12.66
N TYR A 82 3.77 7.77 13.98
CA TYR A 82 4.01 6.63 14.85
C TYR A 82 3.08 6.72 16.05
N ASP A 83 2.80 5.60 16.71
CA ASP A 83 1.87 5.48 17.85
C ASP A 83 2.11 6.53 18.95
N PHE A 84 3.38 6.81 19.29
CA PHE A 84 3.71 7.82 20.30
C PHE A 84 3.58 9.29 19.84
N ILE A 85 3.37 9.54 18.55
CA ILE A 85 3.37 10.87 17.91
C ILE A 85 1.94 11.33 17.59
N ILE A 86 0.98 10.41 17.54
CA ILE A 86 -0.44 10.64 17.23
C ILE A 86 -1.26 10.47 18.50
#